data_AF-A0A7V2L9P5-F1
#
_entry.id   AF-A0A7V2L9P5-F1
#
_cell.length_a   1.000
_cell.length_b   1.000
_cell.length_c   1.000
_cell.angle_alpha   90.00
_cell.angle_beta   90.00
_cell.angle_gamma   90.00
#
_symmetry.space_group_name_H-M   'P 1'
#
loop_
_entity.id
_entity.type
_entity.pdbx_description
1 polymer ?
#
loop_
_entity_poly.entity_id
_entity_poly.type
_entity_poly.pdbx_seq_one_letter_code
_entity_poly.pdbx_strand_id
1 'polypeptide(L)' 'MPSSNDVEKLKILLPHWIKHNQEHAQEFRTWAERAEKSQQDFLVAAEYLDKASEALGAALHKLGSGVPLKGEHH' A
#
# COMPACT_ATOMS: atom_id res chain seq x y z
N MET A 1 -5.52 -16.96 -12.77
CA MET A 1 -4.22 -16.29 -12.90
C MET A 1 -4.45 -14.89 -13.43
N PRO A 2 -3.82 -13.84 -12.88
CA PRO A 2 -3.83 -12.53 -13.52
C PRO A 2 -3.19 -12.65 -14.91
N SER A 3 -3.82 -12.07 -15.92
CA SER A 3 -3.27 -12.00 -17.28
C SER A 3 -2.02 -11.13 -17.31
N SER A 4 -1.18 -11.24 -18.35
CA SER A 4 -0.03 -10.35 -18.54
C SER A 4 -0.42 -8.86 -18.50
N ASN A 5 -1.64 -8.54 -18.91
CA ASN A 5 -2.19 -7.18 -18.84
C ASN A 5 -2.52 -6.74 -17.41
N ASP A 6 -2.95 -7.67 -16.55
CA ASP A 6 -3.23 -7.36 -15.15
C ASP A 6 -1.95 -7.06 -14.35
N VAL A 7 -0.85 -7.75 -14.67
CA VAL A 7 0.47 -7.48 -14.06
C VAL A 7 0.97 -6.08 -14.43
N GLU A 8 0.88 -5.69 -15.70
CA GLU A 8 1.28 -4.34 -16.14
C GLU A 8 0.37 -3.26 -15.54
N LYS A 9 -0.93 -3.54 -15.45
CA LYS A 9 -1.87 -2.65 -14.76
C LYS A 9 -1.51 -2.49 -13.28
N LEU A 10 -1.15 -3.57 -12.58
CA LEU A 10 -0.73 -3.51 -11.18
C LEU A 10 0.57 -2.72 -10.99
N LYS A 11 1.54 -2.83 -11.91
CA LYS A 11 2.77 -2.02 -11.86
C LYS A 11 2.49 -0.51 -11.94
N ILE A 12 1.39 -0.10 -12.55
CA ILE A 12 0.93 1.30 -12.61
C ILE A 12 0.13 1.69 -11.37
N LEU A 13 -0.77 0.81 -10.91
CA LEU A 13 -1.68 1.11 -9.79
C LEU A 13 -0.97 1.11 -8.43
N LEU A 14 -0.04 0.18 -8.19
CA LEU A 14 0.62 0.04 -6.88
C LEU A 14 1.37 1.31 -6.46
N PRO A 15 2.20 1.96 -7.31
CA PRO A 15 2.81 3.26 -6.97
C PRO A 15 1.78 4.35 -6.64
N HIS A 16 0.66 4.38 -7.38
CA HIS A 16 -0.40 5.37 -7.15
C HIS A 16 -1.07 5.18 -5.80
N TRP A 17 -1.41 3.95 -5.42
CA TRP A 17 -2.00 3.64 -4.11
C TRP A 17 -1.03 3.88 -2.96
N ILE A 18 0.27 3.54 -3.12
CA ILE A 18 1.30 3.85 -2.11
C ILE A 18 1.35 5.36 -1.85
N LYS A 19 1.39 6.17 -2.91
CA LYS A 19 1.38 7.63 -2.76
C LYS A 19 0.12 8.12 -2.04
N HIS A 20 -1.04 7.62 -2.42
CA HIS A 20 -2.31 8.02 -1.82
C HIS A 20 -2.43 7.62 -0.35
N ASN A 21 -1.94 6.44 0.02
CA ASN A 21 -1.87 5.99 1.41
C ASN A 21 -0.98 6.92 2.24
N GLN A 22 0.16 7.36 1.72
CA GLN A 22 1.06 8.30 2.40
C GLN A 22 0.39 9.67 2.61
N GLU A 23 -0.32 10.18 1.61
CA GLU A 23 -1.10 11.42 1.71
C GLU A 23 -2.14 11.32 2.82
N HIS A 24 -2.92 10.23 2.87
CA HIS A 24 -3.92 10.01 3.92
C HIS A 24 -3.30 9.76 5.31
N ALA A 25 -2.19 9.04 5.40
CA ALA A 25 -1.51 8.83 6.68
C ALA A 25 -1.02 10.16 7.27
N GLN A 26 -0.52 11.08 6.44
CA GLN A 26 -0.15 12.42 6.87
C GLN A 26 -1.35 13.25 7.30
N GLU A 27 -2.47 13.16 6.57
CA GLU A 27 -3.72 13.83 6.94
C GLU A 27 -4.26 13.31 8.29
N PHE A 28 -4.22 12.00 8.52
CA PHE A 28 -4.64 11.39 9.79
C PHE A 28 -3.77 11.85 10.95
N ARG A 29 -2.44 11.94 10.77
CA ARG A 29 -1.53 12.53 11.78
C ARG A 29 -1.89 13.98 12.11
N THR A 30 -2.23 14.76 11.08
CA THR A 30 -2.64 16.17 11.25
C THR A 30 -3.95 16.28 12.05
N TRP A 31 -4.89 15.34 11.86
CA TRP A 31 -6.11 15.29 12.66
C TRP A 31 -5.89 14.75 14.07
N ALA A 32 -4.95 13.82 14.25
CA ALA A 32 -4.58 13.31 15.56
C ALA A 32 -4.17 14.44 16.52
N GLU A 33 -3.44 15.45 16.04
CA GLU A 33 -3.05 16.64 16.81
C GLU A 33 -4.26 17.45 17.32
N ARG A 34 -5.41 17.37 16.64
CA ARG A 34 -6.63 18.11 16.95
C ARG A 34 -7.66 17.27 17.72
N ALA A 35 -7.52 15.95 17.68
CA ALA A 35 -8.53 15.01 18.11
C ALA A 35 -8.20 14.46 19.50
N GLU A 36 -8.23 15.28 20.56
CA GLU A 36 -7.79 14.91 21.92
C GLU A 36 -8.20 13.49 22.37
N LYS A 37 -9.50 13.16 22.33
CA LYS A 37 -10.03 11.89 22.83
C LYS A 37 -9.82 10.70 21.89
N SER A 38 -9.60 10.95 20.61
CA SER A 38 -9.44 9.91 19.57
C SER A 38 -8.10 10.01 18.85
N GLN A 39 -7.13 10.72 19.44
CA GLN A 39 -5.81 10.98 18.87
C GLN A 39 -5.14 9.66 18.53
N GLN A 40 -5.22 8.70 19.47
CA GLN A 40 -4.62 7.39 19.30
C GLN A 40 -5.24 6.62 18.13
N ASP A 41 -6.56 6.72 17.92
CA ASP A 41 -7.24 6.02 16.82
C ASP A 41 -6.78 6.55 15.45
N PHE A 42 -6.61 7.86 15.32
CA PHE A 42 -6.05 8.47 14.10
C PHE A 42 -4.60 8.07 13.86
N LEU A 43 -3.77 8.01 14.91
CA LEU A 43 -2.38 7.55 14.78
C LEU A 43 -2.29 6.08 14.37
N VAL A 44 -3.15 5.22 14.93
CA VAL A 44 -3.25 3.80 14.54
C VAL A 44 -3.71 3.67 13.08
N ALA A 45 -4.69 4.45 12.65
CA ALA A 45 -5.14 4.46 11.26
C ALA A 45 -4.01 4.87 10.29
N ALA A 46 -3.21 5.89 10.66
CA ALA A 46 -2.05 6.30 9.87
C ALA A 46 -1.00 5.18 9.77
N GLU A 47 -0.71 4.50 10.87
CA GLU A 47 0.23 3.37 10.90
C GLU A 47 -0.23 2.21 10.00
N TYR A 48 -1.54 1.92 9.96
CA TYR A 48 -2.07 0.90 9.05
C TYR A 48 -1.90 1.25 7.58
N LEU A 49 -2.04 2.53 7.20
CA LEU A 49 -1.79 2.98 5.83
C LEU A 49 -0.30 2.86 5.45
N ASP A 50 0.61 3.12 6.38
CA ASP A 50 2.04 2.92 6.14
C ASP A 50 2.37 1.44 5.95
N LYS A 51 1.87 0.56 6.84
CA LYS A 51 2.03 -0.91 6.70
C LYS A 51 1.45 -1.44 5.39
N ALA A 52 0.29 -0.92 4.98
CA ALA A 52 -0.28 -1.26 3.68
C ALA A 52 0.65 -0.82 2.55
N SER A 53 1.22 0.39 2.62
CA SER A 53 2.17 0.90 1.63
C SER A 53 3.44 0.04 1.53
N GLU A 54 4.00 -0.41 2.66
CA GLU A 54 5.13 -1.33 2.69
C GLU A 54 4.79 -2.67 2.01
N ALA A 55 3.63 -3.23 2.31
CA ALA A 55 3.17 -4.49 1.70
C ALA A 55 2.98 -4.34 0.18
N LEU A 56 2.40 -3.22 -0.27
CA LEU A 56 2.25 -2.90 -1.70
C LEU A 56 3.61 -2.69 -2.38
N GLY A 57 4.56 -2.05 -1.70
CA GLY A 57 5.94 -1.89 -2.19
C GLY A 57 6.64 -3.24 -2.37
N ALA A 58 6.48 -4.15 -1.41
CA ALA A 58 6.99 -5.51 -1.51
C ALA A 58 6.33 -6.29 -2.66
N ALA A 59 5.03 -6.10 -2.90
CA ALA A 59 4.33 -6.69 -4.05
C ALA A 59 4.88 -6.14 -5.38
N LEU A 60 5.03 -4.83 -5.49
CA LEU A 60 5.60 -4.17 -6.68
C LEU A 60 7.02 -4.66 -6.97
N HIS A 61 7.86 -4.78 -5.94
CA HIS A 61 9.23 -5.31 -6.08
C HIS A 61 9.21 -6.73 -6.64
N LYS A 62 8.34 -7.62 -6.12
CA LYS A 62 8.20 -9.00 -6.62
C LYS A 62 7.72 -9.05 -8.08
N LEU A 63 6.86 -8.13 -8.49
CA LEU A 63 6.40 -8.01 -9.89
C LEU A 63 7.49 -7.48 -10.83
N GLY A 64 8.42 -6.66 -10.34
CA GLY A 64 9.52 -6.07 -11.12
C GLY A 64 10.78 -6.94 -11.19
N SER A 65 11.06 -7.75 -10.17
CA SER A 65 12.28 -8.57 -10.05
C SER A 65 12.26 -9.85 -10.90
N GLY A 66 11.21 -10.08 -11.70
CA GLY A 66 11.10 -11.25 -12.58
C GLY A 66 11.03 -12.59 -11.83
N VAL A 67 10.87 -12.57 -10.51
CA VAL A 67 10.65 -13.77 -9.70
C VAL A 67 9.27 -14.31 -10.06
N PRO A 68 9.15 -15.52 -10.65
CA PRO A 68 7.86 -16.09 -10.96
C PRO A 68 7.07 -16.16 -9.66
N LEU A 69 5.86 -15.58 -9.67
CA LEU A 69 4.91 -15.79 -8.58
C LEU A 69 4.62 -17.29 -8.56
N LYS A 70 5.23 -17.99 -7.61
CA LYS A 70 5.18 -19.44 -7.46
C LYS A 70 3.73 -19.92 -7.49
N GLY A 71 3.31 -20.49 -8.63
CA GLY A 71 1.95 -20.94 -8.86
C GLY A 71 1.70 -21.70 -10.16
N GLU A 72 2.71 -21.98 -10.99
CA GLU A 72 2.53 -22.78 -12.21
C GLU A 72 2.92 -24.25 -11.95
N HIS A 73 1.92 -25.05 -11.58
CA HIS A 73 1.83 -26.47 -11.88
C HIS A 73 0.41 -26.71 -12.40
N HIS A 74 0.26 -26.81 -13.73
CA HIS A 74 -0.47 -27.85 -14.46
C HIS A 74 -0.47 -27.52 -15.95
#